data_AF-A0A967F5S8-F1
#
_entry.id   AF-A0A967F5S8-F1
#
_cell.length_a   1.000
_cell.length_b   1.000
_cell.length_c   1.000
_cell.angle_alpha   90.00
_cell.angle_beta   90.00
_cell.angle_gamma   90.00
#
_symmetry.space_group_name_H-M   'P 1'
#
loop_
_entity.id
_entity.type
_entity.pdbx_description
1 polymer ?
#
loop_
_entity_poly.entity_id
_entity_poly.type
_entity_poly.pdbx_seq_one_letter_code
_entity_poly.pdbx_strand_id
1 'polypeptide(L)'
;MAILESYDGLTARLRAAGDYVWPLALRLIMFWEFWEAGITKFRGSNWFSDIPWAGWQKGFPWPFKLLPTDLNWFLATWGELVFAFLILFGLFTRFAAFSLIVITMVATAAVHWPAEWSGLGGLWEGYLITAKGGGNFK
;
A
#
# COMPACT_ATOMS: atom_id res chain seq x y z
N MET A 1 -4.24 17.59 48.24
CA MET A 1 -5.17 17.12 47.18
C MET A 1 -4.88 17.75 45.81
N ALA A 2 -4.58 19.06 45.70
CA ALA A 2 -4.29 19.74 44.43
C ALA A 2 -3.20 19.11 43.52
N ILE A 3 -2.14 18.51 44.10
CA ILE A 3 -1.08 17.83 43.32
C ILE A 3 -1.62 16.56 42.65
N LEU A 4 -2.43 15.78 43.37
CA LEU A 4 -3.05 14.56 42.83
C LEU A 4 -4.07 14.92 41.75
N GLU A 5 -4.89 15.96 41.95
CA GLU A 5 -5.83 16.45 40.94
C GLU A 5 -5.12 16.95 39.67
N SER A 6 -3.99 17.63 39.82
CA SER A 6 -3.18 18.10 38.68
C SER A 6 -2.55 16.93 37.92
N TYR A 7 -2.05 15.94 38.64
CA TYR A 7 -1.51 14.70 38.08
C TYR A 7 -2.57 13.91 37.33
N ASP A 8 -3.76 13.73 37.91
CA ASP A 8 -4.88 13.02 37.29
C ASP A 8 -5.37 13.75 36.04
N GLY A 9 -5.48 15.08 36.10
CA GLY A 9 -5.86 15.92 34.97
C GLY A 9 -4.86 15.86 33.81
N LEU A 10 -3.56 15.87 34.11
CA LEU A 10 -2.51 15.71 33.09
C LEU A 10 -2.54 14.31 32.47
N THR A 11 -2.64 13.28 33.30
CA THR A 11 -2.67 11.87 32.86
C THR A 11 -3.90 11.59 32.00
N ALA A 12 -5.07 12.14 32.36
CA ALA A 12 -6.29 12.02 31.55
C ALA A 12 -6.13 12.65 30.16
N ARG A 13 -5.53 13.84 30.06
CA ARG A 13 -5.28 14.51 28.78
C ARG A 13 -4.27 13.76 27.92
N LEU A 14 -3.18 13.27 28.52
CA LEU A 14 -2.16 12.48 27.82
C LEU A 14 -2.74 11.15 27.30
N ARG A 15 -3.58 10.48 28.10
CA ARG A 15 -4.27 9.26 27.67
C ARG A 15 -5.20 9.53 26.49
N ALA A 16 -6.04 10.57 26.59
CA ALA A 16 -6.90 10.96 25.48
C ALA A 16 -6.10 11.32 24.22
N ALA A 17 -4.99 12.05 24.36
CA ALA A 17 -4.10 12.33 23.24
C ALA A 17 -3.55 11.03 22.62
N GLY A 18 -3.14 10.06 23.43
CA GLY A 18 -2.71 8.74 22.94
C GLY A 18 -3.79 8.00 22.15
N ASP A 19 -5.04 8.06 22.62
CA ASP A 19 -6.17 7.37 21.99
C ASP A 19 -6.55 7.96 20.62
N TYR A 20 -6.26 9.24 20.35
CA TYR A 20 -6.65 9.91 19.11
C TYR A 20 -5.49 10.29 18.18
N VAL A 21 -4.39 10.81 18.73
CA VAL A 21 -3.26 11.34 17.93
C VAL A 21 -2.53 10.22 17.22
N TRP A 22 -2.27 9.11 17.92
CA TRP A 22 -1.52 8.00 17.33
C TRP A 22 -2.28 7.33 16.16
N PRO A 23 -3.57 6.97 16.30
CA PRO A 23 -4.33 6.45 15.16
C PRO A 23 -4.47 7.45 14.01
N LEU A 24 -4.56 8.75 14.29
CA LEU A 24 -4.59 9.78 13.26
C LEU A 24 -3.26 9.86 12.48
N ALA A 25 -2.13 9.82 13.18
CA ALA A 25 -0.80 9.81 12.56
C ALA A 25 -0.62 8.61 11.63
N LEU A 26 -1.04 7.41 12.05
CA LEU A 26 -1.02 6.22 11.20
C LEU A 26 -1.88 6.38 9.94
N ARG A 27 -3.08 6.97 10.08
CA ARG A 27 -3.96 7.23 8.93
C ARG A 27 -3.37 8.24 7.97
N LEU A 28 -2.68 9.27 8.48
CA LEU A 28 -2.02 10.29 7.65
C LEU A 28 -0.88 9.68 6.83
N ILE A 29 -0.04 8.84 7.45
CA ILE A 29 1.03 8.13 6.73
C ILE A 29 0.44 7.23 5.65
N MET A 30 -0.55 6.40 6.01
CA MET A 30 -1.20 5.50 5.04
C MET A 30 -1.89 6.28 3.92
N PHE A 31 -2.57 7.38 4.24
CA PHE A 31 -3.18 8.26 3.25
C PHE A 31 -2.14 8.79 2.27
N TRP A 32 -1.00 9.29 2.77
CA TRP A 32 0.05 9.84 1.93
C TRP A 32 0.55 8.81 0.90
N GLU A 33 0.93 7.61 1.35
CA GLU A 33 1.47 6.56 0.49
C GLU A 33 0.50 6.18 -0.66
N PHE A 34 -0.78 5.94 -0.32
CA PHE A 34 -1.76 5.55 -1.32
C PHE A 34 -2.26 6.72 -2.18
N TRP A 35 -2.28 7.94 -1.63
CA TRP A 35 -2.57 9.14 -2.41
C TRP A 35 -1.50 9.39 -3.46
N GLU A 36 -0.22 9.29 -3.09
CA GLU A 36 0.90 9.46 -4.00
C GLU A 36 0.88 8.39 -5.10
N ALA A 37 0.66 7.12 -4.72
CA ALA A 37 0.53 6.02 -5.67
C ALA A 37 -0.65 6.23 -6.64
N GLY A 38 -1.81 6.61 -6.12
CA GLY A 38 -3.03 6.83 -6.90
C GLY A 38 -2.93 8.03 -7.82
N ILE A 39 -2.39 9.17 -7.35
CA ILE A 39 -2.18 10.37 -8.18
C ILE A 39 -1.15 10.11 -9.27
N THR A 40 -0.12 9.33 -8.98
CA THR A 40 0.87 8.93 -10.00
C THR A 40 0.21 8.13 -11.11
N LYS A 41 -0.69 7.19 -10.78
CA LYS A 41 -1.46 6.43 -11.79
C LYS A 41 -2.51 7.28 -12.51
N PHE A 42 -3.11 8.24 -11.82
CA PHE A 42 -4.11 9.14 -12.38
C PHE A 42 -3.52 10.13 -13.39
N ARG A 43 -2.31 10.64 -13.11
CA ARG A 43 -1.61 11.59 -13.99
C ARG A 43 -0.74 10.91 -15.05
N GLY A 44 -0.34 9.67 -14.82
CA GLY A 44 0.42 8.86 -15.77
C GLY A 44 -0.46 8.29 -16.88
N SER A 45 0.20 7.80 -17.93
CA SER A 45 -0.45 6.91 -18.90
C SER A 45 -0.50 5.49 -18.36
N ASN A 46 -1.50 4.72 -18.81
CA ASN A 46 -1.59 3.30 -18.48
C ASN A 46 -0.46 2.54 -19.20
N TRP A 47 0.70 2.43 -18.57
CA TRP A 47 1.82 1.68 -19.15
C TRP A 47 1.60 0.15 -19.09
N PHE A 48 0.60 -0.37 -18.38
CA PHE A 48 0.31 -1.81 -18.40
C PHE A 48 -0.15 -2.31 -19.77
N SER A 49 -0.76 -1.45 -20.60
CA SER A 49 -1.10 -1.81 -21.99
C SER A 49 0.12 -1.78 -22.91
N ASP A 50 1.12 -0.97 -22.56
CA ASP A 50 2.20 -0.56 -23.46
C ASP A 50 3.50 -1.34 -23.22
N ILE A 51 3.55 -2.18 -22.19
CA ILE A 51 4.71 -3.04 -21.90
C ILE A 51 4.41 -4.48 -22.29
N PRO A 52 4.73 -4.89 -23.53
CA PRO A 52 4.84 -6.30 -23.84
C PRO A 52 6.09 -6.84 -23.14
N TRP A 53 5.89 -7.68 -22.12
CA TRP A 53 6.85 -8.74 -21.77
C TRP A 53 8.27 -8.28 -21.43
N ALA A 54 8.42 -7.39 -20.46
CA ALA A 54 9.67 -7.44 -19.71
C ALA A 54 9.69 -8.76 -18.92
N GLY A 55 10.76 -9.56 -18.99
CA GLY A 55 10.82 -10.93 -18.43
C GLY A 55 10.51 -11.06 -16.93
N TRP A 56 10.34 -9.93 -16.24
CA TRP A 56 9.99 -9.80 -14.83
C TRP A 56 8.49 -9.55 -14.56
N GLN A 57 7.69 -9.17 -15.57
CA GLN A 57 6.26 -8.88 -15.39
C GLN A 57 5.41 -10.14 -15.71
N LYS A 58 4.85 -10.79 -14.69
CA LYS A 58 4.05 -12.03 -14.85
C LYS A 58 2.60 -11.80 -15.29
N GLY A 59 2.16 -10.54 -15.30
CA GLY A 59 0.77 -10.16 -15.60
C GLY A 59 -0.15 -10.32 -14.40
N PHE A 60 -1.39 -9.85 -14.52
CA PHE A 60 -2.34 -9.87 -13.40
C PHE A 60 -2.63 -11.30 -12.92
N PRO A 61 -2.70 -11.55 -11.60
CA PRO A 61 -3.12 -12.83 -11.06
C PRO A 61 -4.60 -13.10 -11.36
N TRP A 62 -5.02 -14.35 -11.32
CA TRP A 62 -6.45 -14.69 -11.32
C TRP A 62 -7.12 -14.14 -10.03
N PRO A 63 -8.35 -13.59 -10.08
CA PRO A 63 -9.24 -13.46 -11.25
C PRO A 63 -9.03 -12.18 -12.07
N PHE A 64 -8.16 -11.26 -11.64
CA PHE A 64 -7.91 -9.97 -12.32
C PHE A 64 -7.32 -10.12 -13.73
N LYS A 65 -6.69 -11.26 -14.03
CA LYS A 65 -6.29 -11.65 -15.40
C LYS A 65 -7.45 -11.65 -16.41
N LEU A 66 -8.68 -11.91 -15.94
CA LEU A 66 -9.86 -11.96 -16.80
C LEU A 66 -10.35 -10.57 -17.21
N LEU A 67 -9.92 -9.52 -16.51
CA LEU A 67 -10.30 -8.14 -16.78
C LEU A 67 -9.32 -7.50 -17.77
N PRO A 68 -9.78 -6.57 -18.64
CA PRO A 68 -8.90 -5.75 -19.45
C PRO A 68 -7.90 -4.97 -18.58
N THR A 69 -6.70 -4.75 -19.10
CA THR A 69 -5.64 -4.00 -18.41
C THR A 69 -6.09 -2.58 -18.04
N ASP A 70 -6.85 -1.92 -18.92
CA ASP A 70 -7.42 -0.58 -18.66
C ASP A 70 -8.39 -0.58 -17.48
N LEU A 71 -9.20 -1.64 -17.35
CA LEU A 71 -10.13 -1.74 -16.23
C LEU A 71 -9.38 -2.00 -14.91
N ASN A 72 -8.37 -2.87 -14.92
CA ASN A 72 -7.52 -3.07 -13.74
C ASN A 72 -6.78 -1.79 -13.33
N TRP A 73 -6.23 -1.05 -14.30
CA TRP A 73 -5.57 0.24 -14.04
C TRP A 73 -6.55 1.26 -13.46
N PHE A 74 -7.75 1.37 -14.03
CA PHE A 74 -8.81 2.24 -13.53
C PHE A 74 -9.20 1.88 -12.09
N LEU A 75 -9.45 0.60 -11.82
CA LEU A 75 -9.85 0.11 -10.50
C LEU A 75 -8.75 0.31 -9.45
N ALA A 76 -7.48 0.08 -9.82
CA ALA A 76 -6.36 0.32 -8.93
C ALA A 76 -6.22 1.82 -8.61
N THR A 77 -6.26 2.68 -9.64
CA THR A 77 -6.14 4.14 -9.49
C THR A 77 -7.22 4.70 -8.58
N TRP A 78 -8.49 4.41 -8.89
CA TRP A 78 -9.61 4.94 -8.10
C TRP A 78 -9.74 4.26 -6.75
N GLY A 79 -9.42 2.97 -6.66
CA GLY A 79 -9.37 2.25 -5.40
C GLY A 79 -8.37 2.87 -4.43
N GLU A 80 -7.13 3.12 -4.88
CA GLU A 80 -6.09 3.77 -4.07
C GLU A 80 -6.54 5.16 -3.62
N LEU A 81 -7.07 6.00 -4.52
CA LEU A 81 -7.50 7.36 -4.18
C LEU A 81 -8.69 7.38 -3.20
N VAL A 82 -9.76 6.64 -3.50
CA VAL A 82 -10.98 6.65 -2.68
C VAL A 82 -10.71 6.01 -1.33
N PHE A 83 -10.04 4.86 -1.27
CA PHE A 83 -9.77 4.18 0.00
C PHE A 83 -8.74 4.92 0.85
N ALA A 84 -7.79 5.65 0.25
CA ALA A 84 -6.91 6.56 0.99
C ALA A 84 -7.74 7.61 1.75
N PHE A 85 -8.68 8.29 1.09
CA PHE A 85 -9.55 9.26 1.76
C PHE A 85 -10.46 8.62 2.82
N LEU A 86 -10.99 7.42 2.57
CA LEU A 86 -11.77 6.70 3.59
C LEU A 86 -10.93 6.42 4.84
N ILE A 87 -9.68 5.99 4.69
CA ILE A 87 -8.75 5.81 5.82
C ILE A 87 -8.48 7.13 6.53
N LEU A 88 -8.17 8.20 5.79
CA LEU A 88 -7.86 9.52 6.34
C LEU A 88 -8.97 10.01 7.28
N PHE A 89 -10.21 9.98 6.80
CA PHE A 89 -11.38 10.44 7.56
C PHE A 89 -11.91 9.42 8.56
N GLY A 90 -11.34 8.21 8.60
CA GLY A 90 -11.79 7.16 9.51
C GLY A 90 -13.12 6.51 9.12
N LEU A 91 -13.53 6.63 7.86
CA LEU A 91 -14.76 6.06 7.32
C LEU A 91 -14.51 4.63 6.84
N PHE A 92 -15.37 3.68 7.24
CA PHE A 92 -15.29 2.27 6.83
C PHE A 92 -13.86 1.68 6.89
N THR A 93 -13.07 2.06 7.90
CA THR A 93 -11.61 1.85 7.95
C THR A 93 -11.17 0.41 7.71
N ARG A 94 -11.89 -0.58 8.25
CA ARG A 94 -11.59 -2.00 8.05
C ARG A 94 -11.76 -2.41 6.59
N PHE A 95 -12.84 -1.97 5.95
CA PHE A 95 -13.11 -2.24 4.54
C PHE A 95 -12.08 -1.53 3.65
N ALA A 96 -11.83 -0.24 3.89
CA ALA A 96 -10.84 0.53 3.13
C ALA A 96 -9.43 -0.08 3.23
N ALA A 97 -8.98 -0.44 4.45
CA ALA A 97 -7.69 -1.08 4.67
C ALA A 97 -7.59 -2.44 3.99
N PHE A 98 -8.63 -3.27 4.10
CA PHE A 98 -8.65 -4.58 3.41
C PHE A 98 -8.58 -4.42 1.89
N SER A 99 -9.35 -3.49 1.32
CA SER A 99 -9.30 -3.21 -0.12
C SER A 99 -7.92 -2.73 -0.57
N LEU A 100 -7.26 -1.87 0.19
CA LEU A 100 -5.90 -1.40 -0.10
C LEU A 100 -4.86 -2.51 -0.01
N ILE A 101 -5.00 -3.44 0.95
CA ILE A 101 -4.18 -4.66 1.02
C ILE A 101 -4.36 -5.49 -0.27
N VAL A 102 -5.61 -5.73 -0.69
CA VAL A 102 -5.89 -6.48 -1.92
C VAL A 102 -5.28 -5.81 -3.15
N ILE A 103 -5.46 -4.49 -3.30
CA ILE A 103 -4.87 -3.73 -4.42
C ILE A 103 -3.34 -3.87 -4.42
N THR A 104 -2.72 -3.71 -3.25
CA THR A 104 -1.25 -3.82 -3.10
C THR A 104 -0.76 -5.23 -3.43
N MET A 105 -1.46 -6.27 -3.00
CA MET A 105 -1.11 -7.66 -3.32
C MET A 105 -1.22 -7.93 -4.82
N VAL A 106 -2.29 -7.46 -5.47
CA VAL A 106 -2.49 -7.64 -6.92
C VAL A 106 -1.42 -6.90 -7.72
N ALA A 107 -1.11 -5.66 -7.34
CA ALA A 107 -0.04 -4.87 -7.97
C ALA A 107 1.33 -5.53 -7.78
N THR A 108 1.61 -6.02 -6.57
CA THR A 108 2.87 -6.71 -6.26
C THR A 108 3.01 -7.99 -7.08
N ALA A 109 1.96 -8.82 -7.13
CA ALA A 109 1.95 -10.05 -7.91
C ALA A 109 2.09 -9.79 -9.42
N ALA A 110 1.54 -8.69 -9.93
CA ALA A 110 1.55 -8.36 -11.34
C ALA A 110 2.90 -7.82 -11.85
N VAL A 111 3.63 -7.06 -11.02
CA VAL A 111 4.76 -6.21 -11.46
C VAL A 111 6.02 -6.40 -10.62
N HIS A 112 5.88 -6.68 -9.32
CA HIS A 112 7.02 -6.71 -8.39
C HIS A 112 7.38 -8.12 -7.92
N TRP A 113 6.76 -9.15 -8.49
CA TRP A 113 7.02 -10.53 -8.09
C TRP A 113 8.25 -11.10 -8.82
N PRO A 114 9.26 -11.64 -8.10
CA PRO A 114 10.44 -12.20 -8.74
C PRO A 114 10.09 -13.32 -9.72
N ALA A 115 10.76 -13.35 -10.88
CA ALA A 115 10.52 -14.34 -11.92
C ALA A 115 10.74 -15.79 -11.44
N GLU A 116 11.62 -16.01 -10.45
CA GLU A 116 12.03 -17.34 -9.99
C GLU A 116 11.94 -17.48 -8.47
N TRP A 117 10.94 -18.21 -7.98
CA TRP A 117 10.91 -18.74 -6.60
C TRP A 117 10.82 -20.27 -6.68
N SER A 118 11.97 -20.94 -6.56
CA SER A 118 12.05 -22.39 -6.42
C SER A 118 12.07 -22.85 -4.94
N GLY A 119 12.13 -21.90 -3.98
CA GLY A 119 12.07 -22.20 -2.55
C GLY A 119 12.23 -20.97 -1.65
N LEU A 120 12.18 -21.18 -0.32
CA LEU A 120 12.30 -20.12 0.70
C LEU A 120 13.66 -19.37 0.69
N GLY A 121 14.68 -19.93 0.05
CA GLY A 121 15.98 -19.25 -0.12
C GLY A 121 15.93 -18.09 -1.13
N GLY A 122 15.15 -18.21 -2.21
CA GLY A 122 15.03 -17.18 -3.25
C GLY A 122 14.35 -15.90 -2.77
N LEU A 123 13.56 -15.99 -1.69
CA LEU A 123 12.99 -14.85 -0.97
C LEU A 123 14.05 -13.88 -0.43
N TRP A 124 15.20 -14.42 0.01
CA TRP A 124 16.30 -13.62 0.55
C TRP A 124 17.11 -12.92 -0.54
N GLU A 125 17.00 -13.35 -1.80
CA GLU A 125 17.74 -12.75 -2.91
C GLU A 125 17.27 -11.33 -3.21
N GLY A 126 15.97 -11.05 -3.04
CA GLY A 126 15.43 -9.69 -3.16
C GLY A 126 16.01 -8.68 -2.15
N TYR A 127 16.65 -9.16 -1.07
CA TYR A 127 17.34 -8.34 -0.07
C TYR A 127 18.87 -8.31 -0.26
N LEU A 128 19.41 -9.00 -1.27
CA LEU A 128 20.84 -9.00 -1.56
C LEU A 128 21.27 -7.70 -2.24
N ILE A 129 21.96 -6.84 -1.50
CA ILE A 129 22.68 -5.70 -2.08
C ILE A 129 23.98 -6.22 -2.72
N THR A 130 23.88 -6.72 -3.95
CA THR A 130 25.01 -7.25 -4.72
C THR A 130 25.00 -6.74 -6.16
N ALA A 131 26.19 -6.44 -6.69
CA ALA A 131 26.38 -5.95 -8.05
C ALA A 131 26.10 -7.03 -9.13
N LYS A 132 25.83 -8.28 -8.74
CA LYS A 132 25.62 -9.42 -9.64
C LYS A 132 24.15 -9.73 -9.97
N GLY A 133 23.23 -8.81 -9.67
CA GLY A 133 21.87 -8.85 -10.22
C GLY A 133 20.82 -9.65 -9.44
N GLY A 134 20.91 -9.69 -8.10
CA GLY A 134 19.91 -10.36 -7.23
C GLY A 134 18.93 -9.42 -6.51
N GLY A 135 19.31 -8.18 -6.22
CA GLY A 135 18.53 -7.30 -5.33
C GLY A 135 18.54 -5.83 -5.72
N ASN A 136 18.47 -5.54 -7.02
CA ASN A 136 18.26 -4.16 -7.48
C ASN A 136 17.12 -4.13 -8.50
N PHE A 137 15.91 -4.41 -8.04
CA PHE A 137 14.70 -4.06 -8.76
C PHE A 137 14.43 -2.58 -8.46
N LYS A 138 14.99 -1.70 -9.26
CA LYS A 138 14.39 -0.39 -9.51
C LYS A 138 13.38 -0.54 -10.64
#